data_AF-A0A5J4S2A7-F1
#
_entry.id   AF-A0A5J4S2A7-F1
#
_cell.length_a   1.000
_cell.length_b   1.000
_cell.length_c   1.000
_cell.angle_alpha   90.00
_cell.angle_beta   90.00
_cell.angle_gamma   90.00
#
_symmetry.space_group_name_H-M   'P 1'
#
loop_
_entity.id
_entity.type
_entity.pdbx_description
1 polymer ?
#
loop_
_entity_poly.entity_id
_entity_poly.type
_entity_poly.pdbx_seq_one_letter_code
_entity_poly.pdbx_strand_id
1 'polypeptide(L)'
;YQEGWPAVWKDADAIIFVYDTDERAQEQDLEFWYRSFAMPLSLRDQNCVVFAHHIKPWNGTEVKLKLGKAFQRINTFQTSIETSSDTIKREFDNLCQQAIIGALERRDKEEKRVFG
;
A
#
# COMPACT_ATOMS: atom_id res chain seq x y z
N TYR A 1 -9.76 -3.69 -20.12
CA TYR A 1 -9.60 -3.10 -18.77
C TYR A 1 -8.12 -3.04 -18.36
N GLN A 2 -7.31 -4.08 -18.61
CA GLN A 2 -5.89 -4.10 -18.16
C GLN A 2 -4.95 -3.09 -18.84
N GLU A 3 -5.20 -2.71 -20.09
CA GLU A 3 -4.32 -1.80 -20.84
C GLU A 3 -4.29 -0.35 -20.32
N GLY A 4 -5.27 0.03 -19.49
CA GLY A 4 -5.34 1.38 -18.92
C GLY A 4 -4.61 1.56 -17.58
N TRP A 5 -4.23 0.47 -16.90
CA TRP A 5 -3.61 0.54 -15.58
C TRP A 5 -2.32 1.37 -15.56
N PRO A 6 -1.41 1.27 -16.55
CA PRO A 6 -0.22 2.09 -16.57
C PRO A 6 -0.52 3.58 -16.47
N ALA A 7 -1.60 4.08 -17.07
CA ALA A 7 -1.97 5.49 -16.97
C ALA A 7 -2.40 5.91 -15.56
N VAL A 8 -2.79 4.95 -14.71
CA VAL A 8 -3.29 5.19 -13.35
C VAL A 8 -2.16 5.14 -12.31
N TRP A 9 -1.20 4.21 -12.46
CA TRP A 9 -0.13 4.04 -11.47
C TRP A 9 1.22 4.60 -11.91
N LYS A 10 1.39 4.94 -13.20
CA LYS A 10 2.65 5.54 -13.66
C LYS A 10 2.93 6.81 -12.87
N ASP A 11 4.14 6.86 -12.32
CA ASP A 11 4.66 7.93 -11.49
C ASP A 11 4.01 8.07 -10.09
N ALA A 12 3.24 7.06 -9.64
CA ALA A 12 2.70 7.07 -8.28
C ALA A 12 3.81 7.15 -7.22
N ASP A 13 3.60 7.99 -6.20
CA ASP A 13 4.52 8.15 -5.07
C ASP A 13 4.24 7.20 -3.91
N ALA A 14 3.02 6.67 -3.81
CA ALA A 14 2.59 5.76 -2.77
C ALA A 14 1.42 4.89 -3.24
N ILE A 15 1.25 3.72 -2.60
CA ILE A 15 0.19 2.76 -2.91
C ILE A 15 -0.51 2.30 -1.63
N ILE A 16 -1.84 2.26 -1.68
CA ILE A 16 -2.69 1.62 -0.67
C ILE A 16 -3.25 0.34 -1.28
N PHE A 17 -2.93 -0.80 -0.68
CA PHE A 17 -3.57 -2.08 -1.00
C PHE A 17 -4.75 -2.29 -0.06
N VAL A 18 -5.91 -2.64 -0.60
CA VAL A 18 -7.11 -2.93 0.18
C VAL A 18 -7.65 -4.28 -0.26
N TYR A 19 -7.97 -5.15 0.69
CA TYR A 19 -8.60 -6.44 0.40
C TYR A 19 -9.59 -6.83 1.48
N ASP A 20 -10.56 -7.66 1.12
CA ASP A 20 -11.55 -8.23 2.03
C ASP A 20 -10.95 -9.38 2.84
N THR A 21 -11.06 -9.31 4.16
CA THR A 21 -10.60 -10.36 5.08
C THR A 21 -11.43 -11.64 4.99
N ASP A 22 -12.68 -11.56 4.52
CA ASP A 22 -13.56 -12.72 4.36
C ASP A 22 -13.21 -13.54 3.09
N GLU A 23 -12.52 -12.94 2.11
CA GLU A 23 -12.21 -13.57 0.84
C GLU A 23 -10.74 -14.05 0.76
N ARG A 24 -10.52 -15.32 1.11
CA ARG A 24 -9.18 -15.95 1.15
C ARG A 24 -8.38 -15.88 -0.15
N ALA A 25 -9.03 -15.76 -1.30
CA ALA A 25 -8.34 -15.68 -2.59
C ALA A 25 -7.59 -14.35 -2.77
N GLN A 26 -8.08 -13.27 -2.16
CA GLN A 26 -7.53 -11.93 -2.37
C GLN A 26 -6.14 -11.73 -1.76
N GLU A 27 -5.76 -12.52 -0.76
CA GLU A 27 -4.40 -12.49 -0.18
C GLU A 27 -3.32 -12.86 -1.22
N GLN A 28 -3.63 -13.80 -2.13
CA GLN A 28 -2.72 -14.20 -3.21
C GLN A 28 -2.65 -13.14 -4.31
N ASP A 29 -3.79 -12.54 -4.63
CA ASP A 29 -3.86 -11.46 -5.62
C ASP A 29 -3.07 -10.24 -5.18
N LEU A 30 -3.02 -9.95 -3.87
CA LEU A 30 -2.21 -8.85 -3.32
C LEU A 30 -0.74 -8.94 -3.72
N GLU A 31 -0.15 -10.14 -3.69
CA GLU A 31 1.25 -10.33 -4.08
C GLU A 31 1.47 -10.07 -5.57
N PHE A 32 0.51 -10.47 -6.41
CA PHE A 32 0.52 -10.15 -7.83
C PHE A 32 0.44 -8.63 -8.04
N TRP A 33 -0.45 -7.92 -7.34
CA TRP A 33 -0.59 -6.47 -7.45
C TRP A 33 0.66 -5.73 -6.98
N TYR A 34 1.28 -6.15 -5.88
CA TYR A 34 2.54 -5.57 -5.42
C TYR A 34 3.65 -5.68 -6.48
N ARG A 35 3.81 -6.88 -7.08
CA ARG A 35 4.79 -7.10 -8.14
C ARG A 35 4.49 -6.32 -9.41
N SER A 36 3.20 -6.10 -9.70
CA SER A 36 2.76 -5.43 -10.92
C SER A 36 2.82 -3.90 -10.83
N PHE A 37 2.69 -3.33 -9.62
CA PHE A 37 2.56 -1.88 -9.44
C PHE A 37 3.64 -1.26 -8.56
N ALA A 38 3.95 -1.83 -7.40
CA ALA A 38 4.92 -1.24 -6.48
C ALA A 38 6.37 -1.50 -6.93
N MET A 39 6.65 -2.73 -7.36
CA MET A 39 8.01 -3.14 -7.76
C MET A 39 8.54 -2.40 -8.99
N PRO A 40 7.76 -2.19 -10.08
CA PRO A 40 8.24 -1.46 -11.25
C PRO A 40 8.53 0.02 -10.95
N LEU A 41 7.79 0.62 -10.02
CA LEU A 41 8.00 1.99 -9.55
C LEU A 41 9.16 2.13 -8.55
N SER A 42 9.76 1.00 -8.11
CA SER A 42 10.78 0.97 -7.07
C SER A 42 10.38 1.73 -5.81
N LEU A 43 9.10 1.64 -5.44
CA LEU A 43 8.60 2.30 -4.23
C LEU A 43 9.21 1.68 -2.97
N ARG A 44 9.45 2.53 -1.98
CA ARG A 44 9.89 2.10 -0.65
C ARG A 44 8.73 1.40 0.06
N ASP A 45 9.05 0.43 0.91
CA ASP A 45 8.02 -0.28 1.69
C ASP A 45 7.19 0.69 2.56
N GLN A 46 7.80 1.80 3.02
CA GLN A 46 7.15 2.89 3.79
C GLN A 46 6.17 3.74 2.96
N ASN A 47 6.29 3.71 1.63
CA ASN A 47 5.37 4.34 0.70
C ASN A 47 4.23 3.38 0.30
N CYS A 48 4.14 2.22 0.94
CA CYS A 48 3.08 1.25 0.76
C CYS A 48 2.37 1.01 2.10
N VAL A 49 1.06 0.78 2.05
CA VAL A 49 0.28 0.34 3.21
C VAL A 49 -0.78 -0.68 2.76
N VAL A 50 -1.11 -1.62 3.65
CA VAL A 50 -2.18 -2.59 3.44
C VAL A 50 -3.31 -2.37 4.43
N PHE A 51 -4.52 -2.25 3.93
CA PHE A 51 -5.74 -2.31 4.72
C PHE A 51 -6.44 -3.65 4.48
N ALA A 52 -6.35 -4.52 5.48
CA ALA A 52 -7.14 -5.73 5.57
C ALA A 52 -8.54 -5.33 6.05
N HIS A 53 -9.47 -5.19 5.11
CA HIS A 53 -10.76 -4.57 5.33
C HIS A 53 -11.83 -5.60 5.67
N HIS A 54 -12.52 -5.43 6.79
CA HIS A 54 -13.67 -6.22 7.17
C HIS A 54 -14.93 -5.55 6.62
N ILE A 55 -15.54 -6.16 5.60
CA ILE A 55 -16.80 -5.67 5.00
C ILE A 55 -17.97 -5.80 5.98
N LYS A 56 -17.96 -6.83 6.81
CA LYS A 56 -18.97 -7.06 7.85
C LYS A 56 -18.56 -6.36 9.15
N PRO A 57 -19.54 -6.08 10.04
CA PRO A 57 -19.26 -5.52 11.34
C PRO A 57 -18.22 -6.34 12.08
N TRP A 58 -17.08 -5.70 12.36
CA TRP A 58 -15.94 -6.31 13.01
C TRP A 58 -15.85 -5.78 14.43
N ASN A 59 -15.84 -6.70 15.39
CA ASN A 59 -15.78 -6.38 16.81
C ASN A 59 -14.38 -5.93 17.29
N GLY A 60 -13.45 -5.64 16.37
CA GLY A 60 -12.06 -5.27 16.69
C GLY A 60 -11.16 -6.44 17.09
N THR A 61 -11.62 -7.69 17.00
CA THR A 61 -10.78 -8.86 17.32
C THR A 61 -9.70 -9.04 16.26
N GLU A 62 -8.44 -8.87 16.66
CA GLU A 62 -7.30 -9.01 15.75
C GLU A 62 -7.22 -10.43 15.18
N VAL A 63 -7.40 -10.55 13.86
CA VAL A 63 -7.27 -11.82 13.13
C VAL A 63 -5.86 -11.97 12.58
N LYS A 64 -5.33 -13.19 12.59
CA LYS A 64 -4.04 -13.49 11.94
C LYS A 64 -4.19 -13.42 10.42
N LEU A 65 -3.61 -12.39 9.81
CA LEU A 65 -3.55 -12.21 8.36
C LEU A 65 -2.47 -13.14 7.76
N LYS A 66 -2.74 -13.74 6.60
CA LYS A 66 -1.80 -14.64 5.93
C LYS A 66 -1.25 -14.01 4.65
N LEU A 67 -0.63 -12.85 4.81
CA LEU A 67 0.00 -12.17 3.67
C LEU A 67 1.33 -12.82 3.27
N GLY A 68 1.64 -12.73 1.97
CA GLY A 68 2.89 -13.20 1.38
C GLY A 68 4.11 -12.47 1.94
N LYS A 69 5.32 -13.04 1.70
CA LYS A 69 6.58 -12.50 2.24
C LYS A 69 6.86 -11.04 1.85
N ALA A 70 6.38 -10.62 0.67
CA ALA A 70 6.52 -9.25 0.19
C ALA A 70 5.90 -8.21 1.14
N PHE A 71 4.83 -8.57 1.86
CA PHE A 71 4.12 -7.68 2.76
C PHE A 71 4.62 -7.72 4.20
N GLN A 72 5.58 -8.59 4.55
CA GLN A 72 6.12 -8.65 5.92
C GLN A 72 6.81 -7.36 6.36
N ARG A 73 7.27 -6.55 5.40
CA ARG A 73 7.93 -5.25 5.66
C ARG A 73 6.99 -4.06 5.45
N ILE A 74 5.77 -4.30 4.97
CA ILE A 74 4.79 -3.27 4.66
C ILE A 74 3.80 -3.19 5.82
N ASN A 75 3.54 -1.97 6.27
CA ASN A 75 2.60 -1.75 7.35
C ASN A 75 1.20 -2.23 6.94
N THR A 76 0.60 -3.08 7.77
CA THR A 76 -0.69 -3.70 7.52
C THR A 76 -1.61 -3.45 8.70
N PHE A 77 -2.83 -2.99 8.42
CA PHE A 77 -3.82 -2.66 9.43
C PHE A 77 -5.14 -3.37 9.13
N GLN A 78 -5.76 -3.93 10.16
CA GLN A 78 -7.15 -4.39 10.06
C GLN A 78 -8.07 -3.19 10.19
N THR A 79 -8.98 -3.04 9.24
CA THR A 79 -9.84 -1.86 9.13
C THR A 79 -11.29 -2.26 8.94
N SER A 80 -12.21 -1.46 9.46
CA SER A 80 -13.62 -1.45 9.13
C SER A 80 -14.11 -0.01 9.09
N ILE A 81 -15.10 0.28 8.26
CA ILE A 81 -15.69 1.62 8.13
C ILE A 81 -16.27 2.10 9.47
N GLU A 82 -16.83 1.18 10.25
CA GLU A 82 -17.59 1.49 11.46
C GLU A 82 -16.68 1.81 12.66
N THR A 83 -15.52 1.15 12.74
CA THR A 83 -14.71 1.13 13.97
C THR A 83 -13.28 1.62 13.78
N SER A 84 -12.80 1.78 12.55
CA SER A 84 -11.38 2.06 12.28
C SER A 84 -11.12 3.41 11.59
N SER A 85 -12.08 4.33 11.61
CA SER A 85 -11.96 5.65 10.97
C SER A 85 -10.69 6.41 11.38
N ASP A 86 -10.36 6.43 12.68
CA ASP A 86 -9.17 7.10 13.18
C ASP A 86 -7.86 6.45 12.69
N THR A 87 -7.84 5.11 12.62
CA THR A 87 -6.69 4.38 12.08
C THR A 87 -6.52 4.66 10.59
N ILE A 88 -7.58 4.58 9.81
CA ILE A 88 -7.53 4.87 8.37
C ILE A 88 -7.01 6.28 8.13
N LYS A 89 -7.55 7.28 8.84
CA LYS A 89 -7.11 8.67 8.72
C LYS A 89 -5.64 8.82 9.10
N ARG A 90 -5.23 8.31 10.26
CA ARG A 90 -3.85 8.44 10.73
C ARG A 90 -2.85 7.80 9.78
N GLU A 91 -3.14 6.58 9.31
CA GLU A 91 -2.21 5.88 8.43
C GLU A 91 -2.21 6.45 7.02
N PHE A 92 -3.32 7.03 6.57
CA PHE A 92 -3.35 7.83 5.34
C PHE A 92 -2.47 9.09 5.47
N ASP A 93 -2.61 9.84 6.56
CA ASP A 93 -1.79 11.04 6.83
C ASP A 93 -0.29 10.67 6.87
N ASN A 94 0.06 9.56 7.54
CA ASN A 94 1.42 9.01 7.57
C ASN A 94 1.94 8.66 6.17
N LEU A 95 1.10 7.99 5.35
CA LEU A 95 1.46 7.60 3.99
C LEU A 95 1.76 8.82 3.12
N CYS A 96 0.96 9.88 3.21
CA CYS A 96 1.21 11.13 2.50
C CYS A 96 2.56 11.75 2.88
N GLN A 97 2.92 11.74 4.17
CA GLN A 97 4.24 12.21 4.61
C GLN A 97 5.37 11.38 3.99
N GLN A 98 5.24 10.04 3.99
CA GLN A 98 6.24 9.15 3.39
C GLN A 98 6.33 9.31 1.86
N ALA A 99 5.20 9.57 1.19
CA ALA A 99 5.15 9.85 -0.23
C ALA A 99 5.98 11.10 -0.56
N ILE A 100 5.80 12.19 0.19
CA ILE A 100 6.55 13.45 0.00
C ILE A 100 8.06 13.22 0.22
N ILE A 101 8.44 12.53 1.30
CA ILE A 101 9.85 12.22 1.58
C ILE A 101 10.45 11.40 0.44
N GLY A 102 9.75 10.36 -0.02
CA GLY A 102 10.20 9.51 -1.11
C GLY A 102 10.34 10.25 -2.44
N ALA A 103 9.42 11.17 -2.74
CA ALA A 103 9.48 12.03 -3.92
C ALA A 103 10.71 12.95 -3.91
N LEU A 104 10.98 13.60 -2.77
CA LEU A 104 12.15 14.45 -2.59
C LEU A 104 13.46 13.66 -2.76
N GLU A 105 13.57 12.49 -2.12
CA GLU A 105 14.74 11.62 -2.24
C GLU A 105 14.99 11.14 -3.68
N ARG A 106 13.92 10.81 -4.42
CA ARG A 106 14.02 10.44 -5.84
C ARG A 106 14.55 11.59 -6.68
N ARG A 107 14.02 12.79 -6.49
CA ARG A 107 14.48 13.99 -7.20
C ARG A 107 15.95 14.30 -6.91
N ASP A 108 16.36 14.29 -5.64
CA ASP A 108 17.75 14.52 -5.25
C ASP A 108 18.70 13.48 -5.87
N LYS A 109 18.26 12.22 -5.97
CA LYS A 109 19.03 11.14 -6.61
C LYS A 109 19.15 11.36 -8.12
N GLU A 110 18.13 11.89 -8.77
CA GLU A 110 18.15 12.23 -10.20
C GLU A 110 19.09 13.40 -10.49
N GLU A 111 19.02 14.48 -9.69
CA GLU A 111 19.91 15.63 -9.81
C GLU A 111 21.39 15.21 -9.67
N LYS A 112 21.72 14.37 -8.68
CA LYS A 112 23.08 13.83 -8.50
C LYS A 112 23.58 12.99 -9.67
N ARG A 113 22.69 12.37 -10.45
CA ARG A 113 23.05 11.56 -11.64
C ARG A 113 23.27 12.40 -12.89
N VAL A 114 22.72 13.61 -12.93
CA VAL A 114 22.88 14.53 -14.06
C VAL A 114 24.13 15.40 -13.91
N PHE A 115 24.50 15.74 -12.67
CA PHE A 115 25.64 16.62 -12.39
C PHE A 115 26.89 15.91 -11.83
N GLY A 116 26.83 14.61 -11.59
CA GLY A 116 27.96 13.77 -11.17
C GLY A 116 28.44 12.88 -12.31
#